data_AF-A0A662SQ73-F1
#
_entry.id   AF-A0A662SQ73-F1
#
_cell.length_a   1.000
_cell.length_b   1.000
_cell.length_c   1.000
_cell.angle_alpha   90.00
_cell.angle_beta   90.00
_cell.angle_gamma   90.00
#
_symmetry.space_group_name_H-M   'P 1'
#
loop_
_entity.id
_entity.type
_entity.pdbx_description
1 polymer ?
#
loop_
_entity_poly.entity_id
_entity_poly.type
_entity_poly.pdbx_seq_one_letter_code
_entity_poly.pdbx_strand_id
1 'polypeptide(L)'
;MKSKLKKRREILLRILDLCEKALKEETDPFQVDVVQLFGKLRKLLPELETEEELYLDLEAVVGLTSVILKQEEWIRYRSSLMFLDPLLVLLKIEKLEDKDLADVLRRSWRPIVEARGISPLFLEKAVEYWRTLPSLEERRLELVEASESAGTLTLSELATLGFASEEEFLSFLNSEEKRLRKEADRRG
;
A
#
# COMPACT_ATOMS: atom_id res chain seq x y z
N MET A 1 -12.15 42.65 25.49
CA MET A 1 -12.74 41.29 25.48
C MET A 1 -13.30 40.88 24.13
N LYS A 2 -14.32 41.56 23.55
CA LYS A 2 -14.97 41.14 22.28
C LYS A 2 -14.04 40.88 21.08
N SER A 3 -12.95 41.63 20.92
CA SER A 3 -11.99 41.46 19.82
C SER A 3 -11.18 40.16 19.89
N LYS A 4 -10.69 39.78 21.09
CA LYS A 4 -9.93 38.52 21.29
C LYS A 4 -10.82 37.30 21.08
N LEU A 5 -12.05 37.36 21.58
CA LEU A 5 -13.06 36.31 21.44
C LEU A 5 -13.40 36.03 19.95
N LYS A 6 -13.58 37.10 19.17
CA LYS A 6 -13.84 36.98 17.73
C LYS A 6 -12.65 36.33 16.99
N LYS A 7 -11.42 36.70 17.35
CA LYS A 7 -10.20 36.17 16.74
C LYS A 7 -10.01 34.68 17.04
N ARG A 8 -10.31 34.22 18.25
CA ARG A 8 -10.24 32.79 18.62
C ARG A 8 -11.25 31.95 17.85
N ARG A 9 -12.49 32.40 17.75
CA ARG A 9 -13.52 31.74 16.93
C ARG A 9 -13.13 31.67 15.46
N GLU A 10 -12.56 32.73 14.90
CA GLU A 10 -12.08 32.74 13.52
C GLU A 10 -10.99 31.69 13.27
N ILE A 11 -10.08 31.51 14.23
CA ILE A 11 -9.04 30.48 14.14
C ILE A 11 -9.66 29.08 14.15
N LEU A 12 -10.58 28.79 15.07
CA LEU A 12 -11.25 27.49 15.17
C LEU A 12 -12.06 27.17 13.91
N LEU A 13 -12.85 28.13 13.42
CA LEU A 13 -13.62 27.98 12.19
C LEU A 13 -12.73 27.76 10.96
N ARG A 14 -11.56 28.41 10.91
CA ARG A 14 -10.60 28.19 9.83
C ARG A 14 -9.99 26.79 9.89
N ILE A 15 -9.78 26.23 11.07
CA ILE A 15 -9.33 24.84 11.23
C ILE A 15 -10.41 23.89 10.72
N LEU A 16 -11.67 24.12 11.08
CA LEU A 16 -12.81 23.32 10.62
C LEU A 16 -12.96 23.34 9.09
N ASP A 17 -12.88 24.52 8.46
CA ASP A 17 -12.94 24.66 6.99
C ASP A 17 -11.79 23.91 6.28
N LEU A 18 -10.60 23.90 6.88
CA LEU A 18 -9.48 23.10 6.35
C LEU A 18 -9.76 21.59 6.46
N CYS A 19 -10.29 21.13 7.59
CA CYS A 19 -10.68 19.74 7.76
C CYS A 19 -11.76 19.34 6.75
N GLU A 20 -12.80 20.16 6.57
CA GLU A 20 -13.88 19.87 5.62
C GLU A 20 -13.36 19.76 4.18
N LYS A 21 -12.46 20.65 3.77
CA LYS A 21 -11.83 20.60 2.44
C LYS A 21 -10.97 19.35 2.24
N ALA A 22 -10.24 18.91 3.27
CA ALA A 22 -9.40 17.72 3.20
C ALA A 22 -10.19 16.41 3.22
N LEU A 23 -11.42 16.42 3.73
CA LEU A 23 -12.31 15.26 3.73
C LEU A 23 -13.04 15.04 2.40
N LYS A 24 -13.06 16.03 1.51
CA LYS A 24 -13.61 15.88 0.15
C LYS A 24 -12.71 14.94 -0.65
N GLU A 25 -13.32 14.00 -1.37
CA GLU A 25 -12.63 12.90 -2.07
C GLU A 25 -11.57 13.34 -3.09
N GLU A 26 -11.73 14.53 -3.67
CA GLU A 26 -10.82 15.06 -4.71
C GLU A 26 -9.56 15.73 -4.15
N THR A 27 -9.45 15.89 -2.83
CA THR A 27 -8.35 16.62 -2.19
C THR A 27 -7.33 15.66 -1.59
N ASP A 28 -6.04 15.97 -1.74
CA ASP A 28 -4.97 15.29 -1.01
C ASP A 28 -5.05 15.63 0.50
N PRO A 29 -5.31 14.64 1.39
CA PRO A 29 -5.48 14.89 2.81
C PRO A 29 -4.18 15.30 3.51
N PHE A 30 -3.00 15.11 2.88
CA PHE A 30 -1.69 15.52 3.43
C PHE A 30 -1.40 17.01 3.27
N GLN A 31 -2.25 17.77 2.56
CA GLN A 31 -2.16 19.23 2.52
C GLN A 31 -2.47 19.87 3.88
N VAL A 32 -3.11 19.12 4.78
CA VAL A 32 -3.41 19.57 6.15
C VAL A 32 -2.37 19.02 7.12
N ASP A 33 -1.56 19.91 7.69
CA ASP A 33 -0.62 19.59 8.77
C ASP A 33 -1.36 19.46 10.11
N VAL A 34 -1.86 18.25 10.36
CA VAL A 34 -2.59 17.90 11.58
C VAL A 34 -1.77 18.14 12.85
N VAL A 35 -0.46 17.91 12.81
CA VAL A 35 0.44 18.09 13.98
C VAL A 35 0.51 19.57 14.37
N GLN A 36 0.70 20.45 13.39
CA GLN A 36 0.70 21.89 13.64
C GLN A 36 -0.66 22.38 14.13
N LEU A 37 -1.77 21.88 13.58
CA LEU A 37 -3.11 22.30 13.95
C LEU A 37 -3.47 21.85 15.37
N PHE A 38 -3.19 20.59 15.76
CA PHE A 38 -3.30 20.15 17.15
C PHE A 38 -2.42 20.97 18.09
N GLY A 39 -1.20 21.31 17.66
CA GLY A 39 -0.30 22.19 18.41
C GLY A 39 -0.88 23.60 18.63
N LYS A 40 -1.65 24.13 17.65
CA LYS A 40 -2.35 25.41 17.79
C LYS A 40 -3.54 25.28 18.75
N LEU A 41 -4.39 24.26 18.60
CA LEU A 41 -5.53 24.01 19.51
C LEU A 41 -5.07 23.91 20.96
N ARG A 42 -4.01 23.12 21.23
CA ARG A 42 -3.45 22.96 22.57
C ARG A 42 -2.96 24.26 23.21
N LYS A 43 -2.43 25.20 22.42
CA LYS A 43 -2.02 26.54 22.91
C LYS A 43 -3.22 27.45 23.15
N LEU A 44 -4.30 27.28 22.39
CA LEU A 44 -5.49 28.10 22.46
C LEU A 44 -6.43 27.68 23.61
N LEU A 45 -6.44 26.38 23.94
CA LEU A 45 -7.31 25.77 24.95
C LEU A 45 -7.32 26.49 26.32
N PRO A 46 -6.19 26.88 26.93
CA PRO A 46 -6.19 27.57 28.22
C PRO A 46 -6.82 28.97 28.18
N GLU A 47 -6.98 29.56 26.99
CA GLU A 47 -7.56 30.88 26.81
C GLU A 47 -9.07 30.86 26.53
N LEU A 48 -9.67 29.67 26.33
CA LEU A 48 -11.09 29.54 26.01
C LEU A 48 -11.95 29.78 27.25
N GLU A 49 -12.96 30.64 27.11
CA GLU A 49 -13.77 31.10 28.25
C GLU A 49 -15.26 30.77 28.09
N THR A 50 -15.74 30.57 26.85
CA THR A 50 -17.16 30.34 26.57
C THR A 50 -17.44 28.92 26.13
N GLU A 51 -18.67 28.45 26.41
CA GLU A 51 -19.15 27.13 25.98
C GLU A 51 -19.10 26.97 24.47
N GLU A 52 -19.44 28.02 23.71
CA GLU A 52 -19.33 28.02 22.25
C GLU A 52 -17.89 27.84 21.75
N GLU A 53 -16.90 28.45 22.43
CA GLU A 53 -15.49 28.29 22.07
C GLU A 53 -15.02 26.84 22.34
N LEU A 54 -15.44 26.27 23.48
CA LEU A 54 -15.13 24.89 23.84
C LEU A 54 -15.77 23.88 22.87
N TYR A 55 -17.00 24.14 22.43
CA TYR A 55 -17.68 23.31 21.44
C TYR A 55 -16.93 23.32 20.10
N LEU A 56 -16.54 24.50 19.62
CA LEU A 56 -15.76 24.64 18.38
C LEU A 56 -14.38 23.97 18.46
N ASP A 57 -13.73 24.00 19.64
CA ASP A 57 -12.46 23.29 19.87
C ASP A 57 -12.66 21.76 19.80
N LEU A 58 -13.69 21.25 20.48
CA LEU A 58 -14.07 19.83 20.39
C LEU A 58 -14.37 19.40 18.96
N GLU A 59 -15.15 20.19 18.23
CA GLU A 59 -15.47 19.94 16.83
C GLU A 59 -14.20 19.93 15.97
N ALA A 60 -13.27 20.86 16.19
CA ALA A 60 -12.01 20.91 15.48
C ALA A 60 -11.13 19.68 15.76
N VAL A 61 -11.10 19.19 16.99
CA VAL A 61 -10.40 17.94 17.37
C VAL A 61 -10.99 16.74 16.64
N VAL A 62 -12.33 16.62 16.60
CA VAL A 62 -13.01 15.54 15.88
C VAL A 62 -12.71 15.64 14.38
N GLY A 63 -12.81 16.82 13.79
CA GLY A 63 -12.51 17.05 12.37
C GLY A 63 -11.08 16.67 12.01
N LEU A 64 -10.09 17.06 12.82
CA LEU A 64 -8.69 16.68 12.61
C LEU A 64 -8.49 15.16 12.73
N THR A 65 -9.21 14.50 13.64
CA THR A 65 -9.18 13.04 13.77
C THR A 65 -9.71 12.36 12.51
N SER A 66 -10.80 12.87 11.93
CA SER A 66 -11.32 12.40 10.65
C SER A 66 -10.31 12.58 9.51
N VAL A 67 -9.57 13.68 9.49
CA VAL A 67 -8.49 13.89 8.50
C VAL A 67 -7.38 12.85 8.67
N ILE A 68 -6.98 12.52 9.90
CA ILE A 68 -5.99 11.45 10.16
C ILE A 68 -6.47 10.11 9.61
N LEU A 69 -7.73 9.74 9.86
CA LEU A 69 -8.30 8.51 9.29
C LEU A 69 -8.25 8.52 7.76
N LYS A 70 -8.54 9.67 7.12
CA LYS A 70 -8.44 9.80 5.67
C LYS A 70 -7.00 9.68 5.16
N GLN A 71 -6.03 10.23 5.89
CA GLN A 71 -4.60 10.08 5.58
C GLN A 71 -4.17 8.60 5.69
N GLU A 72 -4.66 7.88 6.70
CA GLU A 72 -4.41 6.45 6.85
C GLU A 72 -4.98 5.63 5.68
N GLU A 73 -6.26 5.86 5.33
CA GLU A 73 -6.91 5.23 4.18
C GLU A 73 -6.13 5.48 2.89
N TRP A 74 -5.69 6.73 2.68
CA TRP A 74 -4.92 7.11 1.49
C TRP A 74 -3.57 6.38 1.42
N ILE A 75 -2.85 6.28 2.54
CA ILE A 75 -1.59 5.52 2.61
C ILE A 75 -1.86 4.06 2.32
N ARG A 76 -2.88 3.46 2.97
CA ARG A 76 -3.24 2.06 2.80
C ARG A 76 -3.55 1.75 1.33
N TYR A 77 -4.37 2.60 0.69
CA TYR A 77 -4.69 2.50 -0.73
C TYR A 77 -3.43 2.49 -1.59
N ARG A 78 -2.53 3.46 -1.38
CA ARG A 78 -1.29 3.60 -2.15
C ARG A 78 -0.28 2.49 -1.90
N SER A 79 -0.17 1.99 -0.67
CA SER A 79 0.67 0.83 -0.38
C SER A 79 0.11 -0.42 -1.05
N SER A 80 -1.21 -0.63 -1.00
CA SER A 80 -1.88 -1.75 -1.67
C SER A 80 -1.63 -1.77 -3.17
N LEU A 81 -1.62 -0.61 -3.83
CA LEU A 81 -1.26 -0.52 -5.24
C LEU A 81 0.14 -1.03 -5.57
N MET A 82 1.12 -0.83 -4.68
CA MET A 82 2.47 -1.39 -4.89
C MET A 82 2.50 -2.92 -4.83
N PHE A 83 1.54 -3.55 -4.15
CA PHE A 83 1.42 -5.01 -4.07
C PHE A 83 0.60 -5.61 -5.22
N LEU A 84 -0.23 -4.80 -5.88
CA LEU A 84 -0.96 -5.18 -7.09
C LEU A 84 0.00 -5.53 -8.25
N ASP A 85 1.09 -4.78 -8.43
CA ASP A 85 2.07 -5.05 -9.49
C ASP A 85 2.73 -6.44 -9.36
N PRO A 86 3.27 -6.86 -8.20
CA PRO A 86 3.77 -8.22 -7.97
C PRO A 86 2.72 -9.31 -8.20
N LEU A 87 1.47 -9.12 -7.73
CA LEU A 87 0.40 -10.08 -7.93
C LEU A 87 0.07 -10.25 -9.42
N LEU A 88 -0.05 -9.15 -10.16
CA LEU A 88 -0.29 -9.17 -11.61
C LEU A 88 0.85 -9.85 -12.37
N VAL A 89 2.09 -9.65 -11.94
CA VAL A 89 3.26 -10.35 -12.50
C VAL A 89 3.19 -11.85 -12.22
N LEU A 90 2.87 -12.27 -11.00
CA LEU A 90 2.73 -13.68 -10.64
C LEU A 90 1.62 -14.36 -11.44
N LEU A 91 0.44 -13.74 -11.55
CA LEU A 91 -0.67 -14.24 -12.36
C LEU A 91 -0.29 -14.35 -13.84
N LYS A 92 0.52 -13.42 -14.35
CA LYS A 92 1.03 -13.47 -15.72
C LYS A 92 2.03 -14.60 -15.91
N ILE A 93 2.89 -14.86 -14.92
CA ILE A 93 3.83 -15.99 -14.92
C ILE A 93 3.08 -17.32 -14.92
N GLU A 94 2.05 -17.49 -14.08
CA GLU A 94 1.22 -18.71 -14.06
C GLU A 94 0.50 -18.99 -15.39
N LYS A 95 0.13 -17.94 -16.12
CA LYS A 95 -0.58 -18.05 -17.40
C LYS A 95 0.33 -18.19 -18.62
N LEU A 96 1.63 -17.96 -18.49
CA LEU A 96 2.57 -18.08 -19.61
C LEU A 96 2.86 -19.55 -19.90
N GLU A 97 2.89 -19.93 -21.17
CA GLU A 97 3.39 -21.25 -21.57
C GLU A 97 4.91 -21.33 -21.31
N ASP A 98 5.42 -22.53 -21.03
CA ASP A 98 6.84 -22.76 -20.74
C ASP A 98 7.78 -22.13 -21.78
N LYS A 99 7.36 -22.13 -23.05
CA LYS A 99 8.11 -21.53 -24.15
C LYS A 99 8.19 -20.00 -24.05
N ASP A 100 7.10 -19.34 -23.71
CA ASP A 100 7.06 -17.90 -23.55
C ASP A 100 7.84 -17.47 -22.31
N LEU A 101 7.74 -18.26 -21.23
CA LEU A 101 8.53 -18.06 -20.02
C LEU A 101 10.04 -18.16 -20.33
N ALA A 102 10.44 -19.18 -21.08
CA ALA A 102 11.81 -19.37 -21.52
C ALA A 102 12.29 -18.21 -22.41
N ASP A 103 11.44 -17.70 -23.30
CA ASP A 103 11.79 -16.57 -24.16
C ASP A 103 11.91 -15.25 -23.38
N VAL A 104 11.06 -15.01 -22.39
CA VAL A 104 11.17 -13.87 -21.46
C VAL A 104 12.45 -13.97 -20.66
N LEU A 105 12.76 -15.14 -20.10
CA LEU A 105 14.00 -15.40 -19.37
C LEU A 105 15.20 -15.14 -20.28
N ARG A 106 15.20 -15.67 -21.50
CA ARG A 106 16.27 -15.50 -22.49
C ARG A 106 16.51 -14.03 -22.86
N ARG A 107 15.45 -13.24 -22.99
CA ARG A 107 15.54 -11.79 -23.27
C ARG A 107 16.04 -10.99 -22.07
N SER A 108 15.73 -11.46 -20.87
CA SER A 108 16.09 -10.80 -19.61
C SER A 108 17.42 -11.27 -19.04
N TRP A 109 17.95 -12.38 -19.55
CA TRP A 109 19.20 -12.99 -19.11
C TRP A 109 20.39 -12.08 -19.42
N ARG A 110 20.97 -11.51 -18.36
CA ARG A 110 22.21 -10.72 -18.43
C ARG A 110 23.35 -11.54 -17.83
N PRO A 111 24.00 -12.44 -18.60
CA PRO A 111 25.08 -13.25 -18.07
C PRO A 111 26.25 -12.34 -17.70
N ILE A 112 26.87 -12.64 -16.57
CA ILE A 112 28.11 -11.97 -16.16
C ILE A 112 29.22 -12.48 -17.08
N VAL A 113 29.50 -11.75 -18.16
CA VAL A 113 30.51 -12.08 -19.17
C VAL A 113 31.94 -11.81 -18.69
N GLU A 114 32.10 -10.89 -17.75
CA GLU A 114 33.38 -10.59 -17.12
C GLU A 114 33.15 -10.23 -15.64
N ALA A 115 33.86 -10.89 -14.74
CA ALA A 115 33.87 -10.57 -13.33
C ALA A 115 35.30 -10.16 -12.94
N ARG A 116 35.59 -8.86 -13.02
CA ARG A 116 36.88 -8.33 -12.56
C ARG A 116 36.89 -8.32 -11.03
N GLY A 117 38.00 -8.77 -10.45
CA GLY A 117 38.16 -8.83 -8.99
C GLY A 117 37.84 -10.18 -8.36
N ILE A 118 37.64 -11.24 -9.15
CA ILE A 118 37.64 -12.61 -8.62
C ILE A 118 39.06 -12.93 -8.13
N SER A 119 39.23 -12.99 -6.82
CA SER A 119 40.44 -13.47 -6.17
C SER A 119 40.30 -14.95 -5.77
N PRO A 120 41.39 -15.67 -5.54
CA PRO A 120 41.33 -17.03 -5.00
C PRO A 120 40.50 -17.12 -3.72
N LEU A 121 40.61 -16.12 -2.84
CA LEU A 121 39.82 -16.04 -1.60
C LEU A 121 38.32 -15.89 -1.88
N PHE A 122 37.93 -15.13 -2.91
CA PHE A 122 36.54 -15.00 -3.32
C PHE A 122 35.97 -16.35 -3.81
N LEU A 123 36.76 -17.10 -4.60
CA LEU A 123 36.36 -18.44 -5.05
C LEU A 123 36.23 -19.42 -3.89
N GLU A 124 37.15 -19.35 -2.93
CA GLU A 124 37.12 -20.19 -1.74
C GLU A 124 35.85 -19.93 -0.90
N LYS A 125 35.52 -18.65 -0.68
CA LYS A 125 34.26 -18.25 -0.03
C LYS A 125 33.02 -18.63 -0.82
N ALA A 126 33.06 -18.55 -2.16
CA ALA A 126 31.94 -18.97 -2.99
C ALA A 126 31.71 -20.48 -2.87
N VAL A 127 32.77 -21.28 -2.90
CA VAL A 127 32.68 -22.74 -2.71
C VAL A 127 32.17 -23.08 -1.31
N GLU A 128 32.67 -22.40 -0.29
CA GLU A 128 32.20 -22.56 1.08
C GLU A 128 30.71 -22.23 1.19
N TYR A 129 30.29 -21.07 0.66
CA TYR A 129 28.89 -20.66 0.59
C TYR A 129 28.00 -21.72 -0.08
N TRP A 130 28.41 -22.25 -1.24
CA TRP A 130 27.66 -23.31 -1.93
C TRP A 130 27.59 -24.62 -1.15
N ARG A 131 28.59 -24.92 -0.32
CA ARG A 131 28.62 -26.12 0.53
C ARG A 131 27.79 -25.96 1.80
N THR A 132 27.70 -24.76 2.35
CA THR A 132 26.91 -24.45 3.56
C THR A 132 25.47 -24.08 3.25
N LEU A 133 25.12 -23.99 1.97
CA LEU A 133 23.84 -23.54 1.49
C LEU A 133 22.78 -24.62 1.79
N PRO A 134 21.68 -24.30 2.51
CA PRO A 134 20.65 -25.27 2.91
C PRO A 134 20.03 -26.02 1.73
N SER A 135 19.31 -27.10 1.97
CA SER A 135 18.56 -27.79 0.91
C SER A 135 17.54 -26.84 0.25
N LEU A 136 17.15 -27.12 -1.01
CA LEU A 136 16.15 -26.31 -1.70
C LEU A 136 14.81 -26.23 -0.94
N GLU A 137 14.45 -27.28 -0.21
CA GLU A 137 13.24 -27.31 0.62
C GLU A 137 13.34 -26.36 1.82
N GLU A 138 14.48 -26.32 2.50
CA GLU A 138 14.74 -25.38 3.61
C GLU A 138 14.80 -23.92 3.11
N ARG A 139 15.40 -23.67 1.94
CA ARG A 139 15.40 -22.33 1.33
C ARG A 139 14.02 -21.88 0.87
N ARG A 140 13.14 -22.82 0.51
CA ARG A 140 11.77 -22.52 0.11
C ARG A 140 10.94 -22.02 1.28
N LEU A 141 11.22 -22.46 2.51
CA LEU A 141 10.59 -21.91 3.72
C LEU A 141 10.93 -20.43 3.93
N GLU A 142 12.19 -20.02 3.75
CA GLU A 142 12.60 -18.61 3.89
C GLU A 142 11.90 -17.68 2.88
N LEU A 143 11.62 -18.16 1.67
CA LEU A 143 10.85 -17.41 0.66
C LEU A 143 9.38 -17.26 1.04
N VAL A 144 8.79 -18.26 1.72
CA VAL A 144 7.42 -18.19 2.24
C VAL A 144 7.34 -17.22 3.42
N GLU A 145 8.31 -17.22 4.33
CA GLU A 145 8.39 -16.25 5.43
C GLU A 145 8.57 -14.81 4.90
N ALA A 146 9.35 -14.61 3.83
CA ALA A 146 9.44 -13.31 3.17
C ALA A 146 8.10 -12.87 2.55
N SER A 147 7.29 -13.82 2.06
CA SER A 147 5.95 -13.54 1.55
C SER A 147 4.92 -13.24 2.66
N GLU A 148 5.10 -13.75 3.88
CA GLU A 148 4.27 -13.38 5.03
C GLU A 148 4.53 -11.93 5.49
N SER A 149 5.72 -11.39 5.23
CA SER A 149 6.04 -9.98 5.50
C SER A 149 5.48 -9.00 4.46
N ALA A 150 5.16 -9.49 3.26
CA ALA A 150 4.55 -8.71 2.19
C ALA A 150 3.03 -8.86 2.31
N GLY A 151 2.38 -7.85 2.91
CA GLY A 151 0.94 -7.84 3.17
C GLY A 151 0.11 -8.45 2.04
N THR A 152 -0.60 -9.53 2.36
CA THR A 152 -1.51 -10.20 1.43
C THR A 152 -2.72 -9.32 1.19
N LEU A 153 -2.95 -8.92 -0.06
CA LEU A 153 -4.18 -8.24 -0.45
C LEU A 153 -5.33 -9.25 -0.48
N THR A 154 -6.34 -9.01 0.34
CA THR A 154 -7.58 -9.78 0.34
C THR A 154 -8.50 -9.36 -0.81
N LEU A 155 -9.37 -10.27 -1.25
CA LEU A 155 -10.39 -10.01 -2.29
C LEU A 155 -11.30 -8.82 -1.94
N SER A 156 -11.65 -8.68 -0.66
CA SER A 156 -12.41 -7.56 -0.13
C SER A 156 -11.68 -6.22 -0.26
N GLU A 157 -10.35 -6.22 -0.11
CA GLU A 157 -9.51 -5.04 -0.29
C GLU A 157 -9.42 -4.66 -1.77
N LEU A 158 -9.28 -5.61 -2.68
CA LEU A 158 -9.30 -5.34 -4.13
C LEU A 158 -10.61 -4.69 -4.60
N ALA A 159 -11.74 -5.11 -4.03
CA ALA A 159 -13.05 -4.52 -4.30
C ALA A 159 -13.17 -3.08 -3.75
N THR A 160 -12.68 -2.83 -2.53
CA THR A 160 -12.67 -1.46 -1.95
C THR A 160 -11.70 -0.52 -2.66
N LEU A 161 -10.63 -1.06 -3.25
CA LEU A 161 -9.66 -0.28 -4.05
C LEU A 161 -10.17 0.04 -5.47
N GLY A 162 -11.35 -0.44 -5.86
CA GLY A 162 -11.99 -0.15 -7.14
C GLY A 162 -11.40 -0.91 -8.34
N PHE A 163 -10.67 -2.01 -8.10
CA PHE A 163 -10.02 -2.78 -9.17
C PHE A 163 -10.95 -3.80 -9.86
N ALA A 164 -12.05 -4.19 -9.23
CA ALA A 164 -13.16 -4.92 -9.83
C ALA A 164 -14.36 -4.91 -8.88
N SER A 165 -15.59 -4.87 -9.40
CA SER A 165 -16.73 -5.33 -8.58
C SER A 165 -16.56 -6.82 -8.31
N GLU A 166 -16.98 -7.29 -7.14
CA GLU A 166 -16.93 -8.72 -6.78
C GLU A 166 -17.57 -9.60 -7.88
N GLU A 167 -18.63 -9.09 -8.50
CA GLU A 167 -19.34 -9.72 -9.60
C GLU A 167 -18.53 -9.76 -10.91
N GLU A 168 -17.83 -8.69 -11.29
CA GLU A 168 -16.99 -8.66 -12.48
C GLU A 168 -15.82 -9.65 -12.36
N PHE A 169 -15.16 -9.68 -11.20
CA PHE A 169 -14.05 -10.60 -10.95
C PHE A 169 -14.49 -12.07 -10.89
N LEU A 170 -15.62 -12.35 -10.21
CA LEU A 170 -16.19 -13.70 -10.17
C LEU A 170 -16.68 -14.16 -11.54
N SER A 171 -17.19 -13.25 -12.37
CA SER A 171 -17.56 -13.56 -13.75
C SER A 171 -16.33 -13.91 -14.60
N PHE A 172 -15.23 -13.16 -14.42
CA PHE A 172 -13.96 -13.42 -15.08
C PHE A 172 -13.38 -14.77 -14.66
N LEU A 173 -13.34 -15.07 -13.36
CA LEU A 173 -12.88 -16.37 -12.84
C LEU A 173 -13.70 -17.53 -13.40
N ASN A 174 -15.03 -17.43 -13.40
CA ASN A 174 -15.91 -18.46 -13.97
C ASN A 174 -15.71 -18.64 -15.48
N SER A 175 -15.46 -17.54 -16.20
CA SER A 175 -15.20 -17.59 -17.64
C SER A 175 -13.87 -18.29 -17.95
N GLU A 176 -12.85 -18.05 -17.12
CA GLU A 176 -11.54 -18.69 -17.23
C GLU A 176 -11.57 -20.15 -16.80
N GLU A 177 -12.31 -20.52 -15.74
CA GLU A 177 -12.50 -21.92 -15.35
C GLU A 177 -13.15 -22.72 -16.47
N LYS A 178 -14.20 -22.17 -17.11
CA LYS A 178 -14.84 -22.79 -18.27
C LYS A 178 -13.89 -22.93 -19.47
N ARG A 179 -13.00 -21.96 -19.69
CA ARG A 179 -11.97 -22.04 -20.74
C ARG A 179 -10.98 -23.17 -20.44
N LEU A 180 -10.47 -23.24 -19.22
CA LEU A 180 -9.50 -24.25 -18.79
C LEU A 180 -10.09 -25.67 -18.85
N ARG A 181 -11.35 -25.87 -18.44
CA ARG A 181 -12.04 -27.17 -18.58
C ARG A 181 -12.16 -27.60 -20.04
N LYS A 182 -12.50 -26.68 -20.95
CA LYS A 182 -12.55 -26.97 -22.39
C LYS A 182 -11.19 -27.29 -23.00
N GLU A 183 -10.12 -26.66 -22.52
CA GLU A 183 -8.75 -26.92 -22.96
C GLU A 183 -8.27 -28.29 -22.46
N ALA A 184 -8.64 -28.68 -21.24
CA ALA A 184 -8.36 -29.99 -20.66
C ALA A 184 -9.11 -31.11 -21.39
N ASP A 185 -10.38 -30.91 -21.71
CA ASP A 185 -11.20 -31.87 -22.48
C ASP A 185 -10.73 -32.03 -23.94
N ARG A 186 -9.94 -31.07 -24.48
CA ARG A 186 -9.34 -31.15 -25.83
C ARG A 186 -8.01 -31.90 -25.87
N ARG A 187 -7.38 -32.11 -24.72
CA ARG A 187 -6.07 -32.79 -24.60
C ARG A 187 -6.17 -34.23 -24.07
N GLY A 188 -7.37 -34.71 -23.74
CA GLY A 188 -7.70 -36.12 -23.52
C GLY A 188 -8.27 -36.77 -24.77
#